data_AF-A0A1W6EH74-F1
#
_entry.id   AF-A0A1W6EH74-F1
#
_cell.length_a   1.000
_cell.length_b   1.000
_cell.length_c   1.000
_cell.angle_alpha   90.00
_cell.angle_beta   90.00
_cell.angle_gamma   90.00
#
_symmetry.space_group_name_H-M   'P 1'
#
loop_
_entity.id
_entity.type
_entity.pdbx_description
1 polymer ?
#
loop_
_entity_poly.entity_id
_entity_poly.type
_entity_poly.pdbx_seq_one_letter_code
_entity_poly.pdbx_strand_id
1 'polypeptide(L)'
;MGYPKFKSKKNSIQSYTSQNNKHCIRLVDNQIRFPKLGFFKFANLRKVTGKIIKAPVRCNPAGKYFVTVLADVNIELKLKNCRKLTKNWLISGFLELI
;
A
#
# COMPACT_ATOMS: atom_id res chain seq x y z
N MET A 1 16.23 14.16 4.83
CA MET A 1 15.12 13.19 4.86
C MET A 1 14.76 12.93 6.31
N GLY A 2 13.49 13.09 6.71
CA GLY A 2 13.06 13.00 8.12
C GLY A 2 12.11 11.83 8.38
N TYR A 3 11.87 11.54 9.66
CA TYR A 3 11.04 10.41 10.08
C TYR A 3 9.56 10.53 9.64
N PRO A 4 8.88 9.40 9.40
CA PRO A 4 7.43 9.40 9.18
C PRO A 4 6.70 9.94 10.43
N LYS A 5 5.76 10.85 10.21
CA LYS A 5 4.90 11.37 11.28
C LYS A 5 3.69 10.44 11.39
N PHE A 6 3.68 9.63 12.43
CA PHE A 6 2.53 8.81 12.78
C PHE A 6 1.45 9.63 13.51
N LYS A 7 0.32 8.99 13.83
CA LYS A 7 -0.76 9.61 14.60
C LYS A 7 -0.31 9.89 16.04
N SER A 8 -1.18 10.53 16.82
CA SER A 8 -0.90 10.79 18.24
C SER A 8 -0.64 9.50 18.99
N LYS A 9 0.22 9.55 20.02
CA LYS A 9 0.62 8.36 20.82
C LYS A 9 -0.57 7.61 21.46
N LYS A 10 -1.69 8.31 21.71
CA LYS A 10 -2.93 7.73 22.27
C LYS A 10 -3.62 6.75 21.31
N ASN A 11 -3.33 6.82 20.02
CA ASN A 11 -3.89 5.87 19.07
C ASN A 11 -3.13 4.54 19.13
N SER A 12 -3.82 3.44 19.46
CA SER A 12 -3.21 2.10 19.48
C SER A 12 -2.75 1.66 18.08
N ILE A 13 -3.39 2.17 17.03
CA ILE A 13 -3.06 1.88 15.62
C ILE A 13 -2.38 3.11 15.04
N GLN A 14 -1.05 3.06 14.96
CA GLN A 14 -0.27 4.12 14.37
C GLN A 14 -0.28 4.00 12.86
N SER A 15 -0.57 5.07 12.14
CA SER A 15 -0.51 5.04 10.67
C SER A 15 -0.03 6.35 10.08
N TYR A 16 0.64 6.27 8.94
CA TYR A 16 0.89 7.42 8.08
C TYR A 16 0.59 7.04 6.63
N THR A 17 0.21 8.03 5.83
CA THR A 17 -0.12 7.81 4.42
C THR A 17 0.97 8.41 3.54
N SER A 18 1.53 7.61 2.66
CA SER A 18 2.41 8.11 1.60
C SER A 18 1.60 8.28 0.31
N GLN A 19 1.65 9.49 -0.26
CA GLN A 19 1.14 9.73 -1.61
C GLN A 19 2.24 9.41 -2.63
N ASN A 20 1.85 8.83 -3.76
CA ASN A 20 2.80 8.49 -4.82
C ASN A 20 3.00 9.68 -5.77
N ASN A 21 3.70 10.71 -5.30
CA ASN A 21 4.06 11.84 -6.16
C ASN A 21 5.29 11.46 -6.99
N LYS A 22 5.22 11.59 -8.33
CA LYS A 22 6.35 11.33 -9.24
C LYS A 22 7.03 9.96 -9.03
N HIS A 23 6.24 8.92 -8.72
CA HIS A 23 6.75 7.57 -8.48
C HIS A 23 7.66 7.43 -7.24
N CYS A 24 7.43 8.16 -6.15
CA CYS A 24 8.16 7.91 -4.89
C CYS A 24 7.91 6.51 -4.30
N ILE A 25 6.74 5.92 -4.58
CA ILE A 25 6.37 4.57 -4.14
C ILE A 25 6.49 3.64 -5.34
N ARG A 26 7.39 2.66 -5.24
CA ARG A 26 7.67 1.69 -6.30
C ARG A 26 7.79 0.29 -5.74
N LEU A 27 7.34 -0.66 -6.52
CA LEU A 27 7.60 -2.08 -6.33
C LEU A 27 8.88 -2.41 -7.11
N VAL A 28 9.88 -2.94 -6.42
CA VAL A 28 11.12 -3.45 -7.00
C VAL A 28 11.24 -4.88 -6.51
N ASP A 29 11.05 -5.84 -7.41
CA ASP A 29 10.98 -7.27 -7.08
C ASP A 29 9.97 -7.55 -5.94
N ASN A 30 10.46 -8.08 -4.82
CA ASN A 30 9.69 -8.35 -3.60
C ASN A 30 9.85 -7.25 -2.53
N GLN A 31 10.23 -6.04 -2.95
CA GLN A 31 10.41 -4.89 -2.06
C GLN A 31 9.55 -3.70 -2.47
N ILE A 32 9.03 -2.98 -1.48
CA ILE A 32 8.35 -1.69 -1.69
C ILE A 32 9.26 -0.58 -1.19
N ARG A 33 9.47 0.42 -2.04
CA ARG A 33 10.14 1.67 -1.67
C ARG A 33 9.13 2.68 -1.14
N PHE A 34 9.41 3.24 0.02
CA PHE A 34 8.76 4.43 0.57
C PHE A 34 9.75 5.59 0.66
N PRO A 35 9.29 6.85 0.55
CA PRO A 35 10.19 8.01 0.58
C PRO A 35 10.91 8.20 1.92
N LYS A 36 10.23 7.90 3.04
CA LYS A 36 10.77 8.11 4.39
C LYS A 36 11.32 6.85 5.04
N LEU A 37 10.69 5.71 4.75
CA LEU A 37 11.07 4.45 5.36
C LEU A 37 12.18 3.74 4.53
N GLY A 38 12.26 3.95 3.21
CA GLY A 38 13.22 3.23 2.36
C GLY A 38 12.62 1.96 1.73
N PHE A 39 13.45 0.97 1.43
CA PHE A 39 13.03 -0.31 0.84
C PHE A 39 12.71 -1.32 1.92
N PHE A 40 11.60 -2.05 1.76
CA PHE A 40 11.25 -3.14 2.67
C PHE A 40 10.75 -4.35 1.92
N LYS A 41 11.12 -5.51 2.44
CA LYS A 41 10.59 -6.80 2.02
C LYS A 41 9.19 -6.99 2.59
N PHE A 42 8.30 -7.50 1.76
CA PHE A 42 6.92 -7.68 2.16
C PHE A 42 6.40 -9.03 1.66
N ALA A 43 5.59 -9.69 2.48
CA ALA A 43 4.93 -10.93 2.11
C ALA A 43 3.64 -10.61 1.34
N ASN A 44 3.65 -10.94 0.05
CA ASN A 44 2.66 -10.45 -0.91
C ASN A 44 1.59 -11.52 -1.19
N LEU A 45 0.36 -11.35 -0.69
CA LEU A 45 -0.73 -12.31 -0.96
C LEU A 45 -1.31 -12.16 -2.38
N ARG A 46 -1.21 -10.97 -2.99
CA ARG A 46 -1.78 -10.67 -4.32
C ARG A 46 -0.80 -9.85 -5.16
N LYS A 47 -0.79 -10.11 -6.48
CA LYS A 47 -0.04 -9.28 -7.43
C LYS A 47 -0.66 -7.89 -7.49
N VAL A 48 0.13 -6.86 -7.22
CA VAL A 48 -0.28 -5.46 -7.37
C VAL A 48 -0.10 -5.08 -8.83
N THR A 49 -1.22 -5.03 -9.56
CA THR A 49 -1.26 -4.58 -10.96
C THR A 49 -1.74 -3.13 -11.00
N GLY A 50 -1.29 -2.34 -11.98
CA GLY A 50 -1.78 -0.96 -12.20
C GLY A 50 -0.93 0.15 -11.55
N LYS A 51 -1.45 1.39 -11.59
CA LYS A 51 -0.74 2.58 -11.12
C LYS A 51 -1.00 2.83 -9.63
N ILE A 52 0.04 2.76 -8.81
CA ILE A 52 -0.07 3.05 -7.37
C ILE A 52 -0.39 4.54 -7.16
N ILE A 53 -1.48 4.84 -6.46
CA ILE A 53 -1.92 6.20 -6.12
C ILE A 53 -1.35 6.60 -4.75
N LYS A 54 -1.61 5.78 -3.73
CA LYS A 54 -1.18 6.02 -2.35
C LYS A 54 -0.99 4.70 -1.63
N ALA A 55 -0.16 4.70 -0.60
CA ALA A 55 0.01 3.55 0.27
C ALA A 55 0.02 4.01 1.74
N PRO A 56 -1.08 3.79 2.48
CA PRO A 56 -1.05 3.90 3.94
C PRO A 56 -0.24 2.76 4.56
N VAL A 57 0.65 3.14 5.47
CA VAL A 57 1.44 2.25 6.30
C VAL A 57 0.91 2.34 7.72
N ARG A 58 0.57 1.20 8.28
CA ARG A 58 0.17 1.04 9.68
C ARG A 58 1.34 0.41 10.44
N CYS A 59 1.47 0.76 11.71
CA CYS A 59 2.45 0.21 12.62
C CYS A 59 1.69 -0.23 13.87
N ASN A 60 1.90 -1.47 14.27
CA ASN A 60 1.39 -1.99 15.53
C ASN A 60 2.36 -1.63 16.67
N PRO A 61 1.88 -1.58 17.93
CA PRO A 61 2.76 -1.37 19.08
C PRO A 61 3.90 -2.38 19.19
N ALA A 62 3.73 -3.58 18.63
CA ALA A 62 4.76 -4.61 18.52
C ALA A 62 5.87 -4.30 17.49
N GLY A 63 5.84 -3.14 16.84
CA GLY A 63 6.85 -2.71 15.84
C GLY A 63 6.67 -3.29 14.44
N LYS A 64 5.63 -4.11 14.23
CA LYS A 64 5.31 -4.66 12.90
C LYS A 64 4.61 -3.62 12.05
N TYR A 65 5.04 -3.51 10.80
CA TYR A 65 4.46 -2.61 9.83
C TYR A 65 3.57 -3.36 8.83
N PHE A 66 2.45 -2.74 8.49
CA PHE A 66 1.47 -3.26 7.53
C PHE A 66 1.20 -2.23 6.45
N VAL A 67 1.33 -2.64 5.20
CA VAL A 67 1.09 -1.73 4.06
C VAL A 67 -0.21 -2.10 3.39
N THR A 68 -1.03 -1.10 3.10
CA THR A 68 -2.14 -1.22 2.16
C THR A 68 -1.81 -0.38 0.93
N VAL A 69 -1.92 -0.95 -0.26
CA VAL A 69 -1.61 -0.24 -1.51
C VAL A 69 -2.91 0.09 -2.24
N LEU A 70 -3.16 1.38 -2.45
CA LEU A 70 -4.21 1.81 -3.37
C LEU A 70 -3.61 1.95 -4.77
N ALA A 71 -4.07 1.11 -5.68
CA ALA A 71 -3.69 1.15 -7.09
C ALA A 71 -4.91 1.42 -7.97
N ASP A 72 -4.72 2.24 -9.00
CA ASP A 72 -5.63 2.36 -10.12
C ASP A 72 -5.40 1.17 -11.05
N VAL A 73 -6.36 0.25 -11.06
CA VAL A 73 -6.28 -0.97 -11.87
C VAL A 73 -7.38 -0.89 -12.91
N ASN A 74 -6.98 -0.85 -14.18
CA ASN A 74 -7.91 -1.13 -15.26
C ASN A 74 -8.10 -2.64 -15.32
N ILE A 75 -9.07 -3.12 -14.55
CA ILE A 75 -9.44 -4.52 -14.55
C ILE A 75 -10.30 -4.72 -15.80
N GLU A 76 -9.72 -5.29 -16.87
CA GLU A 76 -10.53 -5.98 -17.87
C GLU A 76 -11.12 -7.22 -17.18
N LEU A 77 -12.22 -7.01 -16.46
CA LEU A 77 -13.00 -8.11 -15.94
C LEU A 77 -13.51 -8.88 -17.17
N LYS A 78 -12.91 -10.04 -17.46
CA LYS A 78 -13.57 -11.08 -18.25
C LYS A 78 -14.75 -11.60 -17.43
N LEU A 79 -15.79 -10.77 -17.34
CA LEU A 79 -17.06 -11.13 -16.73
C LEU A 79 -17.69 -12.19 -17.62
N LYS A 80 -17.57 -13.46 -17.24
CA LYS A 80 -18.60 -14.43 -17.61
C LYS A 80 -19.85 -14.04 -16.81
N ASN A 81 -20.64 -13.17 -17.42
CA ASN A 81 -21.85 -12.53 -16.94
C ASN A 81 -21.73 -11.36 -15.93
N CYS A 82 -22.45 -10.29 -16.29
CA CYS A 82 -22.95 -9.15 -15.51
C CYS A 82 -22.07 -7.89 -15.33
N ARG A 83 -22.38 -6.91 -16.20
CA ARG A 83 -22.26 -5.42 -16.16
C ARG A 83 -20.95 -4.81 -15.63
N LYS A 84 -20.28 -4.11 -16.56
CA LYS A 84 -19.09 -3.26 -16.36
C LYS A 84 -19.24 -2.37 -15.12
N LEU A 85 -18.41 -2.60 -14.12
CA LEU A 85 -18.28 -1.77 -12.92
C LEU A 85 -16.90 -1.10 -12.95
N THR A 86 -16.82 0.12 -13.46
CA THR A 86 -15.65 0.98 -13.29
C THR A 86 -15.72 1.59 -11.90
N LYS A 87 -15.06 0.97 -10.93
CA LYS A 87 -14.90 1.56 -9.58
C LYS A 87 -13.46 1.35 -9.12
N ASN A 88 -12.84 2.42 -8.61
CA ASN A 88 -11.52 2.38 -7.98
C ASN A 88 -11.57 1.43 -6.79
N TRP A 89 -10.88 0.30 -6.86
CA TRP A 89 -10.84 -0.68 -5.78
C TRP A 89 -9.63 -0.44 -4.86
N LEU A 90 -9.90 -0.40 -3.56
CA LEU A 90 -8.91 -0.64 -2.51
C LEU A 90 -8.49 -2.11 -2.62
N ILE A 91 -7.30 -2.39 -3.17
CA ILE A 91 -6.67 -3.69 -2.93
C ILE A 91 -6.18 -3.65 -1.49
N SER A 92 -7.04 -4.02 -0.54
CA SER A 92 -6.65 -4.29 0.84
C SER A 92 -5.84 -5.57 0.91
N GLY A 93 -4.70 -5.61 0.23
CA GLY A 93 -3.65 -6.59 0.49
C GLY A 93 -3.02 -6.20 1.82
N PHE A 94 -3.22 -7.05 2.83
CA PHE A 94 -2.53 -6.97 4.10
C PHE A 94 -1.09 -7.42 3.84
N LEU A 95 -0.16 -6.47 3.74
CA LEU A 95 1.25 -6.76 3.50
C LEU A 95 1.98 -6.70 4.83
N GLU A 96 2.34 -7.85 5.37
CA GLU A 96 3.27 -7.93 6.50
C GLU A 96 4.69 -7.63 6.02
N LEU A 97 5.34 -6.70 6.70
CA LEU A 97 6.76 -6.39 6.51
C LEU A 97 7.56 -7.35 7.41
N ILE A 98 8.51 -8.08 6.80
CA ILE A 98 9.45 -8.98 7.49
C ILE A 98 10.73 -8.22 7.79
#